data_AF-A0A7J7NV17-F1
#
_entry.id   AF-A0A7J7NV17-F1
#
_cell.length_a   1.000
_cell.length_b   1.000
_cell.length_c   1.000
_cell.angle_alpha   90.00
_cell.angle_beta   90.00
_cell.angle_gamma   90.00
#
_symmetry.space_group_name_H-M   'P 1'
#
loop_
_entity.id
_entity.type
_entity.pdbx_description
1 polymer ?
#
loop_
_entity_poly.entity_id
_entity_poly.type
_entity_poly.pdbx_seq_one_letter_code
_entity_poly.pdbx_strand_id
1 'polypeptide(L)'
;MTHPIGGASSWGPCGVDVASSLTTEVCPVDIGDPLVPVVGVGVFPVPVDGVEASFSSSECDPVARGPPMSFVTDLRDKMTSISLYGIVVDIFRQKDILGTVFILKLEDTTGAIIAKLHFVKSWSLGRVSIGHTIFMSGLSCSMTSRNVLEVSWLEKDTGTSLVNLSCLPALLNSSCLHKLSYLSDLTGPTNITHVCSVRIDHIEHYHIESGFSHSLCGHFASERPDGIPECSFCNCTCVGEVIRTFQLKLTLADERTKILSWCTGQTAAELLQISPDDFYDLPEDEQAMYMYTIENERFMAAIVSSKRQENNVDVENMNGDSDVVTWEIVRALKCE
;
A
#
# COMPACT_ATOMS: atom_id res chain seq x y z
N MET A 1 46.01 -44.28 7.89
CA MET A 1 47.21 -44.51 7.06
C MET A 1 46.83 -44.26 5.61
N THR A 2 47.79 -43.69 4.89
CA THR A 2 47.74 -43.00 3.60
C THR A 2 47.39 -43.86 2.38
N HIS A 3 46.87 -43.18 1.35
CA HIS A 3 46.60 -43.56 -0.05
C HIS A 3 47.57 -44.58 -0.69
N PRO A 4 47.17 -45.22 -1.83
CA PRO A 4 47.57 -44.67 -3.15
C PRO A 4 46.62 -44.90 -4.37
N ILE A 5 46.60 -43.88 -5.27
CA ILE A 5 46.93 -43.87 -6.72
C ILE A 5 45.99 -44.46 -7.80
N GLY A 6 45.77 -43.62 -8.84
CA GLY A 6 45.59 -43.97 -10.26
C GLY A 6 44.20 -43.64 -10.81
N GLY A 7 43.95 -42.97 -11.93
CA GLY A 7 44.73 -42.70 -13.15
C GLY A 7 43.77 -42.81 -14.34
N ALA A 8 43.87 -41.91 -15.32
CA ALA A 8 42.84 -41.54 -16.32
C ALA A 8 42.56 -42.55 -17.47
N SER A 9 41.37 -42.42 -18.10
CA SER A 9 41.06 -42.57 -19.55
C SER A 9 39.52 -42.46 -19.74
N SER A 10 38.87 -41.51 -20.43
CA SER A 10 38.94 -40.99 -21.82
C SER A 10 38.18 -41.84 -22.87
N TRP A 11 37.33 -41.14 -23.66
CA TRP A 11 36.66 -41.46 -24.97
C TRP A 11 35.22 -42.06 -24.95
N GLY A 12 34.29 -41.36 -25.63
CA GLY A 12 32.86 -41.68 -25.86
C GLY A 12 32.64 -42.69 -27.02
N PRO A 13 31.65 -42.56 -27.94
CA PRO A 13 30.43 -41.72 -28.00
C PRO A 13 29.16 -42.47 -28.53
N CYS A 14 28.11 -41.71 -28.89
CA CYS A 14 27.04 -42.01 -29.87
C CYS A 14 25.84 -42.90 -29.50
N GLY A 15 24.63 -42.36 -29.74
CA GLY A 15 23.37 -43.08 -29.84
C GLY A 15 22.19 -42.13 -30.03
N VAL A 16 21.78 -41.91 -31.27
CA VAL A 16 20.58 -41.19 -31.72
C VAL A 16 19.46 -42.21 -31.92
N ASP A 17 18.20 -41.84 -31.63
CA ASP A 17 16.94 -42.15 -32.36
C ASP A 17 15.74 -41.90 -31.43
N VAL A 18 14.91 -40.88 -31.65
CA VAL A 18 13.78 -40.74 -32.61
C VAL A 18 12.57 -41.62 -32.24
N ALA A 19 11.42 -40.94 -32.19
CA ALA A 19 10.14 -41.26 -31.60
C ALA A 19 9.30 -42.34 -32.31
N SER A 20 8.32 -42.90 -31.59
CA SER A 20 7.02 -43.28 -32.17
C SER A 20 5.91 -43.34 -31.11
N SER A 21 4.82 -42.66 -31.46
CA SER A 21 3.49 -42.52 -30.87
C SER A 21 2.63 -43.79 -30.81
N LEU A 22 1.54 -43.75 -30.02
CA LEU A 22 0.14 -44.15 -30.33
C LEU A 22 -0.67 -44.05 -29.01
N THR A 23 -1.38 -42.96 -28.71
CA THR A 23 -2.82 -42.65 -28.98
C THR A 23 -3.84 -43.71 -28.55
N THR A 24 -4.71 -43.33 -27.60
CA THR A 24 -6.17 -43.57 -27.69
C THR A 24 -6.92 -42.41 -27.04
N GLU A 25 -7.86 -41.83 -27.80
CA GLU A 25 -8.78 -40.74 -27.45
C GLU A 25 -9.92 -41.19 -26.50
N VAL A 26 -10.41 -40.28 -25.64
CA VAL A 26 -11.85 -39.95 -25.46
C VAL A 26 -11.95 -38.51 -24.91
N CYS A 27 -12.80 -37.66 -25.50
CA CYS A 27 -13.33 -36.38 -25.00
C CYS A 27 -14.87 -36.42 -25.11
N PRO A 28 -15.70 -35.45 -24.63
CA PRO A 28 -15.48 -34.31 -23.70
C PRO A 28 -16.57 -34.18 -22.60
N VAL A 29 -16.36 -33.41 -21.52
CA VAL A 29 -17.39 -32.56 -20.87
C VAL A 29 -16.73 -31.35 -20.20
N ASP A 30 -17.34 -30.21 -20.45
CA ASP A 30 -17.02 -28.82 -20.12
C ASP A 30 -17.46 -28.44 -18.69
N ILE A 31 -16.55 -27.94 -17.84
CA ILE A 31 -16.86 -27.13 -16.64
C ILE A 31 -15.71 -26.12 -16.47
N GLY A 32 -16.07 -24.84 -16.50
CA GLY A 32 -15.16 -23.72 -16.74
C GLY A 32 -14.15 -23.39 -15.64
N ASP A 33 -12.97 -22.97 -16.10
CA ASP A 33 -11.95 -22.29 -15.30
C ASP A 33 -12.32 -20.81 -15.07
N PRO A 34 -12.11 -20.26 -13.86
CA PRO A 34 -12.17 -18.83 -13.64
C PRO A 34 -10.93 -18.15 -14.22
N LEU A 35 -11.20 -17.16 -15.07
CA LEU A 35 -10.26 -16.29 -15.76
C LEU A 35 -9.22 -15.65 -14.82
N VAL A 36 -7.95 -15.96 -15.05
CA VAL A 36 -6.81 -15.13 -14.63
C VAL A 36 -6.67 -14.00 -15.66
N PRO A 37 -6.74 -12.71 -15.28
CA PRO A 37 -6.47 -11.65 -16.24
C PRO A 37 -4.96 -11.50 -16.46
N VAL A 38 -4.54 -11.86 -17.68
CA VAL A 38 -3.23 -11.52 -18.26
C VAL A 38 -3.14 -10.01 -18.40
N VAL A 39 -2.15 -9.40 -17.76
CA VAL A 39 -1.80 -7.99 -17.94
C VAL A 39 -1.18 -7.81 -19.31
N GLY A 40 -1.96 -7.28 -20.26
CA GLY A 40 -1.50 -6.89 -21.58
C GLY A 40 -0.59 -5.67 -21.51
N VAL A 41 0.66 -5.83 -21.89
CA VAL A 41 1.60 -4.73 -22.15
C VAL A 41 1.17 -4.05 -23.45
N GLY A 42 0.71 -2.80 -23.35
CA GLY A 42 0.36 -1.99 -24.51
C GLY A 42 1.57 -1.69 -25.38
N VAL A 43 1.50 -2.12 -26.65
CA VAL A 43 2.45 -1.80 -27.72
C VAL A 43 2.19 -0.36 -28.20
N PHE A 44 3.20 0.50 -28.16
CA PHE A 44 3.14 1.85 -28.75
C PHE A 44 3.34 1.79 -30.27
N PRO A 45 2.66 2.63 -31.06
CA PRO A 45 2.86 2.68 -32.51
C PRO A 45 4.15 3.41 -32.89
N VAL A 46 4.89 2.82 -33.83
CA VAL A 46 6.06 3.39 -34.50
C VAL A 46 5.62 4.44 -35.53
N PRO A 47 6.20 5.65 -35.58
CA PRO A 47 6.04 6.55 -36.72
C PRO A 47 7.00 6.16 -37.84
N VAL A 48 6.46 6.08 -39.05
CA VAL A 48 7.16 5.85 -40.32
C VAL A 48 7.82 7.15 -40.81
N ASP A 49 8.97 6.99 -41.46
CA ASP A 49 9.98 7.96 -41.89
C ASP A 49 9.55 9.34 -42.42
N GLY A 50 10.41 10.33 -42.13
CA GLY A 50 11.09 11.08 -43.19
C GLY A 50 10.98 12.60 -43.18
N VAL A 51 11.84 13.29 -42.42
CA VAL A 51 12.53 14.54 -42.85
C VAL A 51 13.83 14.67 -42.02
N GLU A 52 14.98 14.71 -42.69
CA GLU A 52 16.27 15.07 -42.10
C GLU A 52 16.26 16.53 -41.65
N ALA A 53 16.56 16.79 -40.38
CA ALA A 53 17.06 18.07 -39.92
C ALA A 53 18.25 17.81 -39.00
N SER A 54 19.44 17.93 -39.57
CA SER A 54 20.72 17.92 -38.88
C SER A 54 20.79 19.09 -37.89
N PHE A 55 20.83 18.81 -36.59
CA PHE A 55 21.30 19.75 -35.58
C PHE A 55 22.28 19.08 -34.62
N SER A 56 23.38 19.78 -34.45
CA SER A 56 24.59 19.46 -33.71
C SER A 56 24.35 19.17 -32.23
N SER A 57 25.18 18.28 -31.71
CA SER A 57 25.34 17.93 -30.30
C SER A 57 25.58 19.14 -29.40
N SER A 58 24.59 19.51 -28.56
CA SER A 58 24.80 20.06 -27.23
C SER A 58 23.47 20.12 -26.45
N GLU A 59 23.55 19.72 -25.18
CA GLU A 59 22.55 19.92 -24.11
C GLU A 59 21.27 19.06 -24.16
N CYS A 60 21.30 17.97 -23.38
CA CYS A 60 20.11 17.23 -23.00
C CYS A 60 19.28 18.06 -21.99
N ASP A 61 18.23 18.72 -22.46
CA ASP A 61 17.11 19.14 -21.61
C ASP A 61 16.29 17.91 -21.17
N PRO A 62 16.02 17.69 -19.87
CA PRO A 62 15.10 16.64 -19.46
C PRO A 62 13.67 17.09 -19.76
N VAL A 63 13.01 16.39 -20.67
CA VAL A 63 11.54 16.42 -20.81
C VAL A 63 10.94 15.80 -19.54
N ALA A 64 10.88 16.59 -18.47
CA ALA A 64 10.08 16.33 -17.29
C ALA A 64 8.79 17.16 -17.43
N ARG A 65 7.79 16.60 -18.11
CA ARG A 65 6.40 17.06 -17.93
C ARG A 65 5.59 15.88 -17.44
N GLY A 66 5.75 15.59 -16.15
CA GLY A 66 4.67 14.96 -15.40
C GLY A 66 3.40 15.83 -15.49
N PRO A 67 2.22 15.30 -15.17
CA PRO A 67 1.00 16.10 -15.14
C PRO A 67 1.21 17.34 -14.26
N PRO A 68 0.73 18.53 -14.67
CA PRO A 68 0.90 19.74 -13.89
C PRO A 68 0.31 19.51 -12.49
N MET A 69 1.17 19.53 -11.49
CA MET A 69 0.78 19.42 -10.08
C MET A 69 0.37 20.82 -9.61
N SER A 70 -0.84 20.95 -9.11
CA SER A 70 -1.28 22.19 -8.47
C SER A 70 -0.95 22.14 -6.98
N PHE A 71 -0.54 23.29 -6.43
CA PHE A 71 -0.47 23.47 -5.00
C PHE A 71 -1.82 23.90 -4.44
N VAL A 72 -2.09 23.61 -3.17
CA VAL A 72 -3.33 24.00 -2.48
C VAL A 72 -3.56 25.52 -2.58
N THR A 73 -2.51 26.33 -2.46
CA THR A 73 -2.62 27.80 -2.55
C THR A 73 -2.97 28.31 -3.94
N ASP A 74 -2.76 27.53 -4.98
CA ASP A 74 -3.04 27.94 -6.37
C ASP A 74 -4.48 27.67 -6.77
N LEU A 75 -5.23 26.95 -5.94
CA LEU A 75 -6.60 26.56 -6.21
C LEU A 75 -7.55 27.75 -6.13
N ARG A 76 -8.47 27.80 -7.08
CA ARG A 76 -9.49 28.85 -7.20
C ARG A 76 -10.84 28.22 -7.49
N ASP A 77 -11.89 28.95 -7.17
CA ASP A 77 -13.25 28.57 -7.50
C ASP A 77 -13.39 28.21 -8.99
N LYS A 78 -14.17 27.16 -9.28
CA LYS A 78 -14.49 26.68 -10.65
C LYS A 78 -13.32 26.12 -11.46
N MET A 79 -12.16 25.90 -10.86
CA MET A 79 -11.13 25.08 -11.52
C MET A 79 -11.60 23.62 -11.59
N THR A 80 -11.33 22.94 -12.71
CA THR A 80 -11.72 21.53 -12.92
C THR A 80 -10.53 20.75 -13.48
N SER A 81 -10.63 19.41 -13.46
CA SER A 81 -9.58 18.51 -13.94
C SER A 81 -8.21 18.74 -13.27
N ILE A 82 -8.23 19.15 -12.01
CA ILE A 82 -7.02 19.43 -11.23
C ILE A 82 -6.42 18.13 -10.71
N SER A 83 -5.10 18.12 -10.56
CA SER A 83 -4.38 17.08 -9.84
C SER A 83 -3.74 17.64 -8.57
N LEU A 84 -3.93 16.94 -7.45
CA LEU A 84 -3.34 17.26 -6.15
C LEU A 84 -2.53 16.09 -5.63
N TYR A 85 -1.49 16.43 -4.89
CA TYR A 85 -0.63 15.51 -4.17
C TYR A 85 -0.49 16.03 -2.75
N GLY A 86 -0.63 15.16 -1.75
CA GLY A 86 -0.50 15.57 -0.37
C GLY A 86 -0.67 14.44 0.62
N ILE A 87 -0.60 14.81 1.89
CA ILE A 87 -0.71 13.93 3.05
C ILE A 87 -2.14 13.99 3.59
N VAL A 88 -2.71 12.83 3.87
CA VAL A 88 -4.01 12.70 4.51
C VAL A 88 -3.85 13.04 5.99
N VAL A 89 -4.47 14.13 6.45
CA VAL A 89 -4.41 14.56 7.86
C VAL A 89 -5.70 14.26 8.62
N ASP A 90 -6.81 14.08 7.91
CA ASP A 90 -8.07 13.60 8.47
C ASP A 90 -8.90 12.93 7.37
N ILE A 91 -9.62 11.86 7.70
CA ILE A 91 -10.51 11.19 6.77
C ILE A 91 -11.67 10.56 7.54
N PHE A 92 -12.90 10.75 7.05
CA PHE A 92 -14.06 10.08 7.61
C PHE A 92 -15.18 9.95 6.59
N ARG A 93 -16.01 8.93 6.75
CA ARG A 93 -17.24 8.79 5.97
C ARG A 93 -18.31 9.75 6.50
N GLN A 94 -18.88 10.56 5.61
CA GLN A 94 -20.02 11.40 5.95
C GLN A 94 -21.26 10.54 6.18
N LYS A 95 -21.86 10.67 7.37
CA LYS A 95 -23.13 10.01 7.73
C LYS A 95 -24.31 10.79 7.11
N ASP A 96 -25.43 10.10 6.90
CA ASP A 96 -26.72 10.69 6.51
C ASP A 96 -26.84 11.24 5.07
N ILE A 97 -25.96 10.84 4.15
CA ILE A 97 -26.07 11.12 2.71
C ILE A 97 -26.32 9.83 1.93
N LEU A 98 -27.23 9.88 0.95
CA LEU A 98 -27.42 8.79 -0.01
C LEU A 98 -26.14 8.62 -0.85
N GLY A 99 -25.47 7.48 -0.68
CA GLY A 99 -24.23 7.13 -1.37
C GLY A 99 -23.03 6.94 -0.43
N THR A 100 -21.84 6.79 -1.03
CA THR A 100 -20.58 6.64 -0.30
C THR A 100 -19.77 7.92 -0.46
N VAL A 101 -19.91 8.83 0.51
CA VAL A 101 -19.17 10.10 0.53
C VAL A 101 -18.15 10.10 1.65
N PHE A 102 -16.88 10.30 1.31
CA PHE A 102 -15.81 10.52 2.27
C PHE A 102 -15.40 11.99 2.26
N ILE A 103 -15.17 12.55 3.45
CA ILE A 103 -14.54 13.85 3.62
C ILE A 103 -13.09 13.58 4.00
N LEU A 104 -12.20 14.12 3.20
CA LEU A 104 -10.75 13.99 3.33
C LEU A 104 -10.16 15.39 3.52
N LYS A 105 -9.31 15.57 4.52
CA LYS A 105 -8.44 16.75 4.62
C LYS A 105 -7.05 16.37 4.11
N LEU A 106 -6.64 17.03 3.04
CA LEU A 106 -5.35 16.83 2.38
C LEU A 106 -4.44 18.03 2.65
N GLU A 107 -3.19 17.78 3.01
CA GLU A 107 -2.19 18.81 3.28
C GLU A 107 -1.00 18.67 2.35
N ASP A 108 -0.57 19.78 1.75
CA ASP A 108 0.68 19.89 1.00
C ASP A 108 1.61 20.92 1.66
N THR A 109 2.74 21.22 1.01
CA THR A 109 3.71 22.20 1.54
C THR A 109 3.19 23.64 1.61
N THR A 110 2.05 23.93 0.98
CA THR A 110 1.48 25.27 0.84
C THR A 110 0.24 25.49 1.71
N GLY A 111 -0.47 24.42 2.07
CA GLY A 111 -1.61 24.49 2.98
C GLY A 111 -2.42 23.20 2.99
N ALA A 112 -3.63 23.30 3.55
CA ALA A 112 -4.57 22.19 3.62
C ALA A 112 -5.89 22.50 2.93
N ILE A 113 -6.48 21.49 2.30
CA ILE A 113 -7.79 21.59 1.64
C ILE A 113 -8.68 20.41 2.00
N ILE A 114 -9.99 20.67 2.01
CA ILE A 114 -11.01 19.65 2.19
C ILE A 114 -11.44 19.12 0.82
N ALA A 115 -11.38 17.81 0.67
CA ALA A 115 -11.84 17.06 -0.48
C ALA A 115 -13.08 16.22 -0.14
N LYS A 116 -14.13 16.35 -0.94
CA LYS A 116 -15.35 15.51 -0.89
C LYS A 116 -15.25 14.44 -1.96
N LEU A 117 -15.12 13.20 -1.53
CA LEU A 117 -14.94 12.05 -2.41
C LEU A 117 -16.26 11.31 -2.57
N HIS A 118 -16.81 11.33 -3.78
CA HIS A 118 -18.05 10.64 -4.12
C HIS A 118 -17.74 9.33 -4.81
N PHE A 119 -17.93 8.24 -4.07
CA PHE A 119 -17.78 6.89 -4.56
C PHE A 119 -19.13 6.30 -4.99
N VAL A 120 -19.12 5.57 -6.10
CA VAL A 120 -20.23 4.75 -6.59
C VAL A 120 -20.31 3.48 -5.75
N LYS A 121 -19.16 2.92 -5.39
CA LYS A 121 -18.97 1.80 -4.46
C LYS A 121 -17.66 2.00 -3.69
N SER A 122 -17.54 1.47 -2.48
CA SER A 122 -16.35 1.63 -1.62
C SER A 122 -15.05 0.95 -2.15
N TRP A 123 -15.02 0.51 -3.40
CA TRP A 123 -13.95 -0.29 -3.99
C TRP A 123 -12.67 0.51 -4.26
N SER A 124 -12.79 1.74 -4.76
CA SER A 124 -11.65 2.48 -5.31
C SER A 124 -10.89 3.35 -4.30
N LEU A 125 -11.32 3.34 -3.03
CA LEU A 125 -10.58 4.03 -1.98
C LEU A 125 -9.29 3.26 -1.62
N GLY A 126 -9.31 1.92 -1.67
CA GLY A 126 -8.23 1.09 -1.16
C GLY A 126 -7.93 1.38 0.33
N ARG A 127 -6.73 1.00 0.79
CA ARG A 127 -6.25 1.35 2.14
C ARG A 127 -5.75 2.80 2.13
N VAL A 128 -6.57 3.75 2.58
CA VAL A 128 -6.20 5.16 2.76
C VAL A 128 -6.49 5.55 4.21
N SER A 129 -5.44 5.98 4.92
CA SER A 129 -5.49 6.36 6.34
C SER A 129 -4.74 7.68 6.57
N ILE A 130 -4.80 8.18 7.79
CA ILE A 130 -4.04 9.34 8.24
C ILE A 130 -2.53 9.07 8.06
N GLY A 131 -1.78 10.08 7.61
CA GLY A 131 -0.35 9.98 7.31
C GLY A 131 -0.04 9.49 5.90
N HIS A 132 -1.01 8.91 5.21
CA HIS A 132 -0.79 8.40 3.86
C HIS A 132 -0.58 9.56 2.89
N THR A 133 0.37 9.39 1.99
CA THR A 133 0.62 10.28 0.87
C THR A 133 -0.17 9.79 -0.33
N ILE A 134 -1.08 10.62 -0.84
CA ILE A 134 -1.94 10.27 -1.95
C ILE A 134 -1.75 11.23 -3.12
N PHE A 135 -2.03 10.72 -4.32
CA PHE A 135 -2.21 11.50 -5.52
C PHE A 135 -3.65 11.37 -5.98
N MET A 136 -4.25 12.51 -6.35
CA MET A 136 -5.61 12.60 -6.84
C MET A 136 -5.64 13.41 -8.12
N SER A 137 -6.39 12.97 -9.12
CA SER A 137 -6.61 13.69 -10.36
C SER A 137 -8.10 13.75 -10.72
N GLY A 138 -8.44 14.70 -11.58
CA GLY A 138 -9.83 14.96 -11.99
C GLY A 138 -10.65 15.71 -10.93
N LEU A 139 -9.99 16.45 -10.04
CA LEU A 139 -10.65 17.24 -8.99
C LEU A 139 -11.34 18.49 -9.55
N SER A 140 -12.45 18.87 -8.93
CA SER A 140 -13.17 20.12 -9.22
C SER A 140 -13.26 21.00 -7.99
N CYS A 141 -12.94 22.28 -8.12
CA CYS A 141 -13.01 23.28 -7.07
C CYS A 141 -14.37 23.98 -7.04
N SER A 142 -14.89 24.19 -5.83
CA SER A 142 -16.09 25.00 -5.61
C SER A 142 -16.01 25.77 -4.29
N MET A 143 -16.62 26.94 -4.25
CA MET A 143 -16.86 27.65 -2.99
C MET A 143 -18.11 27.15 -2.29
N THR A 144 -17.97 26.86 -0.99
CA THR A 144 -19.12 26.61 -0.11
C THR A 144 -19.92 27.89 0.12
N SER A 145 -21.13 27.76 0.66
CA SER A 145 -21.97 28.90 1.09
C SER A 145 -21.31 29.78 2.16
N ARG A 146 -20.29 29.27 2.85
CA ARG A 146 -19.49 30.01 3.84
C ARG A 146 -18.21 30.62 3.24
N ASN A 147 -18.10 30.65 1.91
CA ASN A 147 -16.94 31.17 1.18
C ASN A 147 -15.62 30.45 1.52
N VAL A 148 -15.71 29.15 1.80
CA VAL A 148 -14.55 28.26 1.98
C VAL A 148 -14.39 27.43 0.71
N LEU A 149 -13.16 27.37 0.19
CA LEU A 149 -12.82 26.55 -0.97
C LEU A 149 -12.80 25.06 -0.58
N GLU A 150 -13.49 24.25 -1.36
CA GLU A 150 -13.43 22.79 -1.28
C GLU A 150 -13.21 22.19 -2.65
N VAL A 151 -12.65 20.98 -2.68
CA VAL A 151 -12.56 20.18 -3.89
C VAL A 151 -13.53 19.00 -3.82
N SER A 152 -14.09 18.62 -4.96
CA SER A 152 -14.87 17.42 -5.12
C SER A 152 -14.19 16.47 -6.09
N TRP A 153 -14.34 15.19 -5.82
CA TRP A 153 -13.83 14.09 -6.64
C TRP A 153 -14.98 13.10 -6.86
N LEU A 154 -15.20 12.68 -8.09
CA LEU A 154 -16.25 11.73 -8.44
C LEU A 154 -15.66 10.53 -9.16
N GLU A 155 -15.85 9.34 -8.62
CA GLU A 155 -15.30 8.09 -9.18
C GLU A 155 -15.71 7.83 -10.64
N LYS A 156 -16.91 8.30 -11.04
CA LYS A 156 -17.47 8.10 -12.39
C LYS A 156 -16.93 9.06 -13.44
N ASP A 157 -16.33 10.16 -13.03
CA ASP A 157 -15.96 11.21 -13.96
C ASP A 157 -14.75 10.78 -14.79
N THR A 158 -14.71 11.21 -16.05
CA THR A 158 -13.63 10.83 -16.95
C THR A 158 -12.33 11.49 -16.50
N GLY A 159 -11.27 10.69 -16.35
CA GLY A 159 -9.96 11.18 -15.94
C GLY A 159 -9.81 11.39 -14.43
N THR A 160 -10.73 10.87 -13.62
CA THR A 160 -10.54 10.81 -12.16
C THR A 160 -9.70 9.59 -11.78
N SER A 161 -8.75 9.80 -10.88
CA SER A 161 -7.94 8.73 -10.29
C SER A 161 -7.53 9.12 -8.89
N LEU A 162 -7.49 8.12 -7.99
CA LEU A 162 -6.98 8.23 -6.63
C LEU A 162 -5.95 7.12 -6.45
N VAL A 163 -4.73 7.49 -6.07
CA VAL A 163 -3.62 6.56 -5.87
C VAL A 163 -2.98 6.83 -4.52
N ASN A 164 -2.94 5.82 -3.66
CA ASN A 164 -2.13 5.87 -2.45
C ASN A 164 -0.67 5.55 -2.80
N LEU A 165 0.18 6.58 -2.76
CA LEU A 165 1.58 6.48 -3.13
C LEU A 165 2.42 5.80 -2.03
N SER A 166 2.04 5.97 -0.76
CA SER A 166 2.69 5.33 0.39
C SER A 166 2.65 3.80 0.32
N CYS A 167 1.62 3.24 -0.32
CA CYS A 167 1.46 1.79 -0.47
C CYS A 167 2.01 1.23 -1.79
N LEU A 168 2.63 2.03 -2.67
CA LEU A 168 3.10 1.53 -3.97
C LEU A 168 4.29 0.57 -3.82
N PRO A 169 4.33 -0.57 -4.55
CA PRO A 169 5.50 -1.47 -4.54
C PRO A 169 6.75 -0.79 -5.07
N ALA A 170 6.58 0.05 -6.10
CA ALA A 170 7.65 0.82 -6.71
C ALA A 170 8.36 1.74 -5.70
N LEU A 171 7.68 2.18 -4.63
CA LEU A 171 8.28 3.01 -3.61
C LEU A 171 9.45 2.32 -2.94
N LEU A 172 9.35 1.01 -2.66
CA LEU A 172 10.44 0.23 -2.05
C LEU A 172 11.39 -0.37 -3.09
N ASN A 173 10.88 -0.75 -4.26
CA ASN A 173 11.68 -1.42 -5.30
C ASN A 173 12.55 -0.47 -6.13
N SER A 174 12.30 0.84 -6.07
CA SER A 174 13.01 1.83 -6.88
C SER A 174 13.69 2.89 -6.01
N SER A 175 15.03 2.85 -5.97
CA SER A 175 15.85 3.80 -5.23
C SER A 175 15.76 5.24 -5.73
N CYS A 176 15.19 5.49 -6.92
CA CYS A 176 14.95 6.85 -7.41
C CYS A 176 13.66 7.48 -6.86
N LEU A 177 12.78 6.70 -6.23
CA LEU A 177 11.50 7.16 -5.69
C LEU A 177 11.53 7.45 -4.19
N HIS A 178 12.63 7.11 -3.52
CA HIS A 178 12.77 7.34 -2.09
C HIS A 178 14.21 7.72 -1.74
N LYS A 179 14.32 8.40 -0.60
CA LYS A 179 15.59 8.56 0.09
C LYS A 179 15.50 7.76 1.38
N LEU A 180 16.53 6.96 1.68
CA LEU A 180 16.62 6.25 2.94
C LEU A 180 16.67 7.25 4.10
N SER A 181 15.79 7.04 5.06
CA SER A 181 15.73 7.76 6.32
C SER A 181 16.13 6.81 7.46
N TYR A 182 16.65 7.38 8.55
CA TYR A 182 16.82 6.64 9.79
C TYR A 182 15.54 6.66 10.60
N LEU A 183 15.38 5.70 11.51
CA LEU A 183 14.26 5.69 12.42
C LEU A 183 14.22 6.91 13.34
N SER A 184 15.39 7.52 13.60
CA SER A 184 15.49 8.78 14.35
C SER A 184 14.82 9.96 13.65
N ASP A 185 14.73 9.92 12.32
CA ASP A 185 14.24 11.04 11.49
C ASP A 185 12.71 11.13 11.51
N LEU A 186 12.01 10.07 11.93
CA LEU A 186 10.54 10.05 12.04
C LEU A 186 10.04 11.05 13.10
N THR A 187 10.85 11.39 14.09
CA THR A 187 10.49 12.41 15.10
C THR A 187 10.49 13.84 14.55
N GLY A 188 10.86 14.02 13.28
CA GLY A 188 10.86 15.31 12.61
C GLY A 188 9.45 15.91 12.42
N PRO A 189 9.39 17.21 12.07
CA PRO A 189 8.12 17.94 11.90
C PRO A 189 7.37 17.57 10.61
N THR A 190 7.95 16.75 9.74
CA THR A 190 7.42 16.43 8.42
C THR A 190 6.60 15.15 8.45
N ASN A 191 5.29 15.24 8.20
CA ASN A 191 4.39 14.09 8.12
C ASN A 191 4.48 13.37 6.75
N ILE A 192 5.69 13.10 6.25
CA ILE A 192 5.88 12.40 4.97
C ILE A 192 6.00 10.89 5.18
N THR A 193 5.92 10.13 4.08
CA THR A 193 6.28 8.71 4.11
C THR A 193 7.80 8.56 4.19
N HIS A 194 8.29 7.87 5.21
CA HIS A 194 9.70 7.56 5.41
C HIS A 194 10.00 6.15 4.93
N VAL A 195 11.03 5.99 4.09
CA VAL A 195 11.54 4.66 3.71
C VAL A 195 12.78 4.38 4.53
N CYS A 196 12.74 3.32 5.34
CA CYS A 196 13.78 2.97 6.30
C CYS A 196 14.26 1.53 6.06
N SER A 197 15.57 1.29 6.26
CA SER A 197 16.12 -0.06 6.39
C SER A 197 16.09 -0.45 7.87
N VAL A 198 15.32 -1.48 8.20
CA VAL A 198 15.03 -1.87 9.58
C VAL A 198 15.23 -3.36 9.78
N ARG A 199 15.38 -3.78 11.04
CA ARG A 199 15.21 -5.16 11.47
C ARG A 199 14.02 -5.26 12.42
N ILE A 200 13.35 -6.41 12.41
CA ILE A 200 12.38 -6.75 13.46
C ILE A 200 13.19 -6.96 14.74
N ASP A 201 12.99 -6.11 15.75
CA ASP A 201 13.73 -6.23 17.00
C ASP A 201 12.99 -7.11 18.00
N HIS A 202 11.67 -6.96 18.09
CA HIS A 202 10.85 -7.74 18.99
C HIS A 202 9.37 -7.72 18.57
N ILE A 203 8.70 -8.86 18.72
CA ILE A 203 7.24 -9.01 18.61
C ILE A 203 6.76 -9.72 19.88
N GLU A 204 5.91 -9.06 20.66
CA GLU A 204 5.31 -9.69 21.82
C GLU A 204 4.18 -10.63 21.37
N HIS A 205 4.00 -11.76 22.04
CA HIS A 205 3.06 -12.80 21.59
C HIS A 205 1.61 -12.30 21.44
N TYR A 206 1.18 -11.34 22.26
CA TYR A 206 -0.15 -10.74 22.19
C TYR A 206 -0.26 -9.57 21.18
N HIS A 207 0.81 -9.24 20.46
CA HIS A 207 0.82 -8.19 19.46
C HIS A 207 0.44 -8.67 18.05
N ILE A 208 0.11 -9.95 17.90
CA ILE A 208 -0.49 -10.50 16.68
C ILE A 208 -1.95 -10.82 16.98
N GLU A 209 -2.83 -10.09 16.33
CA GLU A 209 -4.26 -10.39 16.34
C GLU A 209 -4.65 -10.85 14.93
N SER A 210 -5.14 -12.08 14.80
CA SER A 210 -5.84 -12.51 13.59
C SER A 210 -7.29 -12.06 13.69
N GLY A 211 -7.74 -11.27 12.72
CA GLY A 211 -9.12 -10.80 12.65
C GLY A 211 -9.63 -10.78 11.21
N PHE A 212 -10.73 -10.06 11.01
CA PHE A 212 -11.34 -9.86 9.70
C PHE A 212 -11.19 -8.40 9.27
N SER A 213 -10.83 -8.19 8.01
CA SER A 213 -10.89 -6.86 7.38
C SER A 213 -11.93 -6.86 6.28
N HIS A 214 -12.50 -5.69 6.03
CA HIS A 214 -13.37 -5.48 4.88
C HIS A 214 -12.53 -5.53 3.60
N SER A 215 -12.88 -6.44 2.69
CA SER A 215 -12.10 -6.74 1.48
C SER A 215 -11.89 -5.52 0.57
N LEU A 216 -12.79 -4.53 0.62
CA LEU A 216 -12.75 -3.35 -0.24
C LEU A 216 -11.84 -2.24 0.30
N CYS A 217 -11.93 -1.91 1.59
CA CYS A 217 -11.16 -0.81 2.18
C CYS A 217 -9.93 -1.27 2.97
N GLY A 218 -9.82 -2.56 3.28
CA GLY A 218 -8.71 -3.13 4.06
C GLY A 218 -8.71 -2.76 5.55
N HIS A 219 -9.72 -2.02 6.04
CA HIS A 219 -9.87 -1.72 7.45
C HIS A 219 -10.52 -2.89 8.20
N PHE A 220 -10.19 -3.03 9.47
CA PHE A 220 -10.77 -4.05 10.34
C PHE A 220 -12.28 -3.96 10.44
N ALA A 221 -12.91 -5.13 10.37
CA ALA A 221 -14.31 -5.30 10.66
C ALA A 221 -14.46 -5.73 12.12
N SER A 222 -15.23 -4.97 12.88
CA SER A 222 -15.64 -5.32 14.24
C SER A 222 -16.92 -6.15 14.19
N GLU A 223 -17.02 -7.18 15.02
CA GLU A 223 -18.26 -7.94 15.16
C GLU A 223 -19.28 -7.14 15.96
N ARG A 224 -20.49 -6.97 15.41
CA ARG A 224 -21.62 -6.36 16.12
C ARG A 224 -22.23 -7.33 17.13
N PRO A 225 -23.05 -6.84 18.08
CA PRO A 225 -23.79 -7.71 19.00
C PRO A 225 -24.73 -8.72 18.33
N ASP A 226 -25.10 -8.48 17.06
CA ASP A 226 -25.91 -9.38 16.24
C ASP A 226 -25.09 -10.43 15.46
N GLY A 227 -23.76 -10.46 15.67
CA GLY A 227 -22.82 -11.35 14.99
C GLY A 227 -22.46 -10.93 13.56
N ILE A 228 -22.93 -9.76 13.09
CA ILE A 228 -22.66 -9.29 11.74
C ILE A 228 -21.38 -8.42 11.76
N PRO A 229 -20.38 -8.71 10.91
CA PRO A 229 -19.18 -7.88 10.82
C PRO A 229 -19.53 -6.49 10.24
N GLU A 230 -19.05 -5.44 10.88
CA GLU A 230 -19.19 -4.05 10.45
C GLU A 230 -17.82 -3.38 10.34
N CYS A 231 -17.59 -2.69 9.23
CA CYS A 231 -16.41 -1.84 9.07
C CYS A 231 -16.72 -0.44 9.61
N SER A 232 -16.02 -0.02 10.67
CA SER A 232 -16.18 1.31 11.29
C SER A 232 -15.75 2.47 10.39
N PHE A 233 -14.85 2.20 9.44
CA PHE A 233 -14.36 3.18 8.48
C PHE A 233 -15.40 3.45 7.37
N CYS A 234 -15.90 2.38 6.75
CA CYS A 234 -16.92 2.48 5.70
C CYS A 234 -18.35 2.60 6.26
N ASN A 235 -18.58 2.36 7.55
CA ASN A 235 -19.90 2.25 8.18
C ASN A 235 -20.85 1.35 7.35
N CYS A 236 -20.38 0.16 6.97
CA CYS A 236 -21.13 -0.81 6.19
C CYS A 236 -21.08 -2.21 6.84
N THR A 237 -22.14 -2.99 6.66
CA THR A 237 -22.18 -4.40 7.05
C THR A 237 -21.41 -5.24 6.02
N CYS A 238 -20.38 -5.95 6.46
CA CYS A 238 -19.44 -6.68 5.60
C CYS A 238 -19.91 -8.10 5.28
N VAL A 239 -21.20 -8.31 4.99
CA VAL A 239 -21.78 -9.65 4.76
C VAL A 239 -21.14 -10.29 3.53
N GLY A 240 -20.28 -11.30 3.73
CA GLY A 240 -19.56 -11.99 2.66
C GLY A 240 -18.40 -11.19 2.04
N GLU A 241 -18.06 -10.03 2.60
CA GLU A 241 -16.99 -9.15 2.12
C GLU A 241 -15.85 -9.02 3.14
N VAL A 242 -15.60 -10.06 3.93
CA VAL A 242 -14.50 -10.09 4.90
C VAL A 242 -13.40 -11.04 4.46
N ILE A 243 -12.16 -10.64 4.72
CA ILE A 243 -10.97 -11.48 4.53
C ILE A 243 -10.21 -11.56 5.86
N ARG A 244 -9.65 -12.73 6.16
CA ARG A 244 -8.79 -12.89 7.33
C ARG A 244 -7.53 -12.03 7.13
N THR A 245 -7.10 -11.38 8.21
CA THR A 245 -5.95 -10.48 8.19
C THR A 245 -5.25 -10.50 9.55
N PHE A 246 -3.99 -10.06 9.55
CA PHE A 246 -3.28 -9.71 10.77
C PHE A 246 -3.46 -8.25 11.16
N GLN A 247 -3.48 -8.01 12.47
CA GLN A 247 -3.06 -6.77 13.11
C GLN A 247 -1.76 -7.07 13.82
N LEU A 248 -0.70 -6.39 13.44
CA LEU A 248 0.62 -6.62 13.99
C LEU A 248 1.11 -5.34 14.65
N LYS A 249 1.49 -5.42 15.93
CA LYS A 249 2.34 -4.42 16.59
C LYS A 249 3.74 -5.01 16.74
N LEU A 250 4.77 -4.26 16.42
CA LEU A 250 6.15 -4.73 16.53
C LEU A 250 7.11 -3.57 16.78
N THR A 251 8.23 -3.91 17.40
CA THR A 251 9.35 -2.99 17.54
C THR A 251 10.27 -3.15 16.35
N LEU A 252 10.42 -2.08 15.57
CA LEU A 252 11.44 -1.97 14.54
C LEU A 252 12.69 -1.34 15.12
N ALA A 253 13.86 -1.82 14.71
CA ALA A 253 15.14 -1.21 15.04
C ALA A 253 15.97 -0.92 13.79
N ASP A 254 16.74 0.16 13.84
CA ASP A 254 17.86 0.41 12.95
C ASP A 254 19.16 0.50 13.77
N GLU A 255 20.23 1.03 13.19
CA GLU A 255 21.49 1.22 13.89
C GLU A 255 21.44 2.26 15.01
N ARG A 256 20.41 3.13 15.04
CA ARG A 256 20.36 4.33 15.87
C ARG A 256 19.28 4.28 16.94
N THR A 257 18.11 3.75 16.63
CA THR A 257 16.97 3.77 17.54
C THR A 257 16.02 2.60 17.30
N LYS A 258 15.04 2.49 18.19
CA LYS A 258 13.92 1.58 18.10
C LYS A 258 12.62 2.37 18.11
N ILE A 259 11.62 1.90 17.40
CA ILE A 259 10.26 2.46 17.44
C ILE A 259 9.24 1.33 17.55
N LEU A 260 8.19 1.57 18.33
CA LEU A 260 6.99 0.75 18.28
C LEU A 260 6.16 1.19 17.06
N SER A 261 5.74 0.22 16.28
CA SER A 261 5.01 0.43 15.03
C SER A 261 3.90 -0.61 14.88
N TRP A 262 2.91 -0.31 14.05
CA TRP A 262 1.83 -1.22 13.75
C TRP A 262 1.61 -1.35 12.25
N CYS A 263 1.03 -2.46 11.82
CA CYS A 263 0.61 -2.66 10.44
C CYS A 263 -0.47 -3.73 10.36
N THR A 264 -1.12 -3.79 9.21
CA THR A 264 -2.28 -4.66 9.00
C THR A 264 -2.25 -5.23 7.58
N GLY A 265 -3.11 -6.22 7.32
CA GLY A 265 -3.36 -6.72 5.97
C GLY A 265 -2.13 -7.38 5.36
N GLN A 266 -1.97 -7.14 4.06
CA GLN A 266 -0.87 -7.67 3.28
C GLN A 266 0.50 -7.28 3.84
N THR A 267 0.66 -6.05 4.34
CA THR A 267 1.92 -5.58 4.91
C THR A 267 2.34 -6.41 6.13
N ALA A 268 1.38 -6.77 6.98
CA ALA A 268 1.63 -7.62 8.12
C ALA A 268 1.97 -9.05 7.70
N ALA A 269 1.26 -9.62 6.71
CA ALA A 269 1.59 -10.93 6.15
C ALA A 269 2.98 -10.95 5.50
N GLU A 270 3.38 -9.88 4.82
CA GLU A 270 4.72 -9.70 4.23
C GLU A 270 5.81 -9.63 5.31
N LEU A 271 5.56 -8.99 6.44
CA LEU A 271 6.51 -8.95 7.56
C LEU A 271 6.60 -10.30 8.27
N LEU A 272 5.46 -10.93 8.51
CA LEU A 272 5.40 -12.22 9.18
C LEU A 272 5.89 -13.35 8.30
N GLN A 273 5.85 -13.23 6.96
CA GLN A 273 6.23 -14.29 6.00
C GLN A 273 5.36 -15.56 6.10
N ILE A 274 4.11 -15.40 6.56
CA ILE A 274 3.08 -16.43 6.65
C ILE A 274 1.72 -15.80 6.35
N SER A 275 0.78 -16.57 5.80
CA SER A 275 -0.58 -16.08 5.56
C SER A 275 -1.40 -16.04 6.87
N PRO A 276 -2.43 -15.18 6.96
CA PRO A 276 -3.34 -15.16 8.11
C PRO A 276 -4.01 -16.51 8.38
N ASP A 277 -4.36 -17.26 7.33
CA ASP A 277 -5.01 -18.56 7.47
C ASP A 277 -4.02 -19.63 7.96
N ASP A 278 -2.83 -19.69 7.38
CA ASP A 278 -1.80 -20.66 7.79
C ASP A 278 -1.36 -20.42 9.25
N PHE A 279 -1.19 -19.16 9.66
CA PHE A 279 -0.82 -18.84 11.04
C PHE A 279 -1.92 -19.20 12.04
N TYR A 280 -3.18 -19.00 11.65
CA TYR A 280 -4.32 -19.34 12.50
C TYR A 280 -4.43 -20.86 12.75
N ASP A 281 -3.99 -21.67 11.79
CA ASP A 281 -3.99 -23.13 11.91
C ASP A 281 -2.81 -23.68 12.74
N LEU A 282 -1.81 -22.85 13.07
CA LEU A 282 -0.68 -23.25 13.92
C LEU A 282 -1.11 -23.36 15.40
N PRO A 283 -0.65 -24.39 16.12
CA PRO A 283 -0.70 -24.44 17.59
C PRO A 283 -0.05 -23.21 18.26
N GLU A 284 -0.50 -22.83 19.45
CA GLU A 284 0.03 -21.65 20.18
C GLU A 284 1.55 -21.72 20.41
N ASP A 285 2.10 -22.91 20.68
CA ASP A 285 3.53 -23.11 20.85
C ASP A 285 4.32 -22.96 19.54
N GLU A 286 3.73 -23.37 18.42
CA GLU A 286 4.31 -23.14 17.09
C GLU A 286 4.23 -21.67 16.68
N GLN A 287 3.13 -20.97 17.00
CA GLN A 287 3.02 -19.52 16.79
C GLN A 287 4.10 -18.76 17.59
N ALA A 288 4.31 -19.12 18.85
CA ALA A 288 5.35 -18.54 19.68
C ALA A 288 6.75 -18.84 19.13
N MET A 289 7.01 -20.07 18.69
CA MET A 289 8.28 -20.46 18.09
C MET A 289 8.54 -19.70 16.79
N TYR A 290 7.51 -19.52 15.96
CA TYR A 290 7.58 -18.80 14.70
C TYR A 290 8.03 -17.35 14.89
N MET A 291 7.55 -16.66 15.93
CA MET A 291 7.99 -15.29 16.27
C MET A 291 9.49 -15.15 16.47
N TYR A 292 10.12 -16.13 17.11
CA TYR A 292 11.57 -16.12 17.30
C TYR A 292 12.34 -16.30 15.99
N THR A 293 11.73 -16.93 14.97
CA THR A 293 12.39 -17.14 13.68
C THR A 293 12.46 -15.88 12.82
N ILE A 294 11.51 -14.97 12.99
CA ILE A 294 11.44 -13.70 12.25
C ILE A 294 12.12 -12.55 12.98
N GLU A 295 12.48 -12.73 14.25
CA GLU A 295 13.28 -11.75 14.99
C GLU A 295 14.65 -11.58 14.32
N ASN A 296 15.11 -10.33 14.23
CA ASN A 296 16.30 -9.88 13.50
C ASN A 296 16.27 -9.95 11.97
N GLU A 297 15.18 -10.43 11.37
CA GLU A 297 14.99 -10.35 9.91
C GLU A 297 14.97 -8.89 9.45
N ARG A 298 15.57 -8.63 8.29
CA ARG A 298 15.77 -7.28 7.75
C ARG A 298 14.76 -6.95 6.66
N PHE A 299 14.26 -5.73 6.71
CA PHE A 299 13.26 -5.24 5.78
C PHE A 299 13.56 -3.79 5.36
N MET A 300 13.21 -3.50 4.12
CA MET A 300 12.91 -2.16 3.66
C MET A 300 11.45 -1.84 4.00
N ALA A 301 11.21 -0.81 4.80
CA ALA A 301 9.88 -0.47 5.28
C ALA A 301 9.50 0.97 4.92
N ALA A 302 8.29 1.17 4.38
CA ALA A 302 7.67 2.47 4.25
C ALA A 302 6.79 2.71 5.48
N ILE A 303 7.07 3.81 6.20
CA ILE A 303 6.49 4.13 7.49
C ILE A 303 5.89 5.54 7.44
N VAL A 304 4.68 5.70 7.97
CA VAL A 304 3.95 6.97 8.03
C VAL A 304 3.50 7.28 9.46
N SER A 305 3.31 8.57 9.76
CA SER A 305 2.74 8.98 11.05
C SER A 305 1.22 8.85 11.02
N SER A 306 0.66 8.03 11.89
CA SER A 306 -0.79 7.90 12.06
C SER A 306 -1.36 8.87 13.12
N LYS A 307 -0.57 9.87 13.55
CA LYS A 307 -1.03 10.86 14.54
C LYS A 307 -2.13 11.73 13.93
N ARG A 308 -3.29 11.74 14.58
CA ARG A 308 -4.29 12.76 14.29
C ARG A 308 -3.75 14.10 14.78
N GLN A 309 -3.67 15.09 13.90
CA GLN A 309 -3.28 16.44 14.29
C GLN A 309 -4.43 17.02 15.13
N GLU A 310 -4.33 16.91 16.45
CA GLU A 310 -5.29 17.50 17.38
C GLU A 310 -5.25 19.02 17.24
N ASN A 311 -6.22 19.57 16.52
CA ASN A 311 -6.53 20.99 16.60
C ASN A 311 -7.23 21.25 17.95
N ASN A 312 -6.57 22.03 18.80
CA ASN A 312 -7.08 22.59 20.07
C ASN A 312 -8.60 22.76 20.13
N VAL A 313 -9.28 21.83 20.80
CA VAL A 313 -10.52 22.09 21.54
C VAL A 313 -10.46 21.26 22.82
N ASP A 314 -10.24 21.92 23.94
CA ASP A 314 -10.29 21.36 25.29
C ASP A 314 -11.63 20.63 25.52
N VAL A 315 -11.59 19.44 26.13
CA VAL A 315 -12.12 19.15 27.48
C VAL A 315 -11.69 17.74 27.87
N GLU A 316 -10.84 17.68 28.89
CA GLU A 316 -10.74 16.67 29.94
C GLU A 316 -11.55 15.37 29.72
N ASN A 317 -10.84 14.30 29.37
CA ASN A 317 -11.11 13.01 29.98
C ASN A 317 -9.82 12.20 30.02
N MET A 318 -9.03 12.43 31.07
CA MET A 318 -7.95 11.51 31.44
C MET A 318 -8.56 10.19 31.87
N ASN A 319 -8.39 9.18 31.03
CA ASN A 319 -8.04 7.85 31.50
C ASN A 319 -6.91 7.33 30.60
N GLY A 320 -5.78 7.04 31.23
CA GLY A 320 -4.52 6.76 30.57
C GLY A 320 -4.58 5.52 29.68
N ASP A 321 -4.23 5.71 28.42
CA ASP A 321 -3.52 4.71 27.65
C ASP A 321 -2.43 5.44 26.85
N SER A 322 -1.25 5.54 27.45
CA SER A 322 -0.11 6.29 26.90
C SER A 322 0.69 5.48 25.88
N ASP A 323 0.08 4.53 25.20
CA ASP A 323 0.72 3.67 24.20
C ASP A 323 -0.06 3.62 22.89
N VAL A 324 -0.58 4.77 22.46
CA VAL A 324 -1.09 4.89 21.09
C VAL A 324 0.10 4.80 20.15
N VAL A 325 0.32 3.62 19.58
CA VAL A 325 1.36 3.40 18.57
C VAL A 325 1.11 4.33 17.39
N THR A 326 2.04 5.27 17.17
CA THR A 326 1.82 6.39 16.23
C THR A 326 2.42 6.19 14.84
N TRP A 327 3.02 5.03 14.59
CA TRP A 327 3.74 4.71 13.37
C TRP A 327 3.09 3.53 12.67
N GLU A 328 2.57 3.77 11.48
CA GLU A 328 2.01 2.73 10.61
C GLU A 328 3.06 2.31 9.58
N ILE A 329 3.34 1.00 9.50
CA ILE A 329 4.05 0.42 8.36
C ILE A 329 3.03 0.18 7.26
N VAL A 330 3.14 0.96 6.20
CA VAL A 330 2.25 0.90 5.04
C VAL A 330 2.70 -0.14 4.03
N ARG A 331 4.00 -0.45 4.00
CA ARG A 331 4.57 -1.49 3.16
C ARG A 331 5.91 -1.99 3.70
N ALA A 332 6.21 -3.27 3.49
CA ALA A 332 7.51 -3.84 3.79
C ALA A 332 8.01 -4.70 2.61
N LEU A 333 9.33 -4.84 2.50
CA LEU A 333 9.99 -5.70 1.54
C LEU A 333 11.17 -6.36 2.24
N LYS A 334 11.20 -7.69 2.27
CA LYS A 334 12.30 -8.44 2.89
C LYS A 334 13.60 -8.15 2.14
N CYS A 335 14.67 -7.86 2.87
CA CYS A 335 16.01 -7.74 2.30
C CYS A 335 16.60 -9.13 2.01
N GLU A 336 17.32 -9.27 0.90
CA GLU A 336 18.11 -10.48 0.59
C GLU A 336 19.35 -10.64 1.48
#